data_AF-A0A897MSH9-F1
#
_entry.id   AF-A0A897MSH9-F1
#
_cell.length_a   1.000
_cell.length_b   1.000
_cell.length_c   1.000
_cell.angle_alpha   90.00
_cell.angle_beta   90.00
_cell.angle_gamma   90.00
#
_symmetry.space_group_name_H-M   'P 1'
#
loop_
_entity.id
_entity.type
_entity.pdbx_description
1 polymer ?
#
loop_
_entity_poly.entity_id
_entity_poly.type
_entity_poly.pdbx_seq_one_letter_code
_entity_poly.pdbx_strand_id
1 'polypeptide(L)' 'MDRDSTLYALLHYAILLVAIFAVLGGLELVSEDVPFWLGLSIAVAIGILYPSIVRGMGVAPEQWE' A
#
# COMPACT_ATOMS: atom_id res chain seq x y z
N MET A 1 1.06 -20.68 2.02
CA MET A 1 -0.15 -19.94 2.39
C MET A 1 -0.91 -19.74 1.10
N ASP A 2 -2.13 -20.26 1.08
CA ASP A 2 -2.99 -20.36 -0.09
C ASP A 2 -3.30 -18.96 -0.63
N ARG A 3 -2.93 -18.67 -1.88
CA ARG A 3 -3.04 -17.34 -2.52
C ARG A 3 -4.48 -16.99 -2.92
N ASP A 4 -5.30 -18.02 -3.02
CA ASP A 4 -6.76 -18.04 -3.19
C ASP A 4 -7.52 -17.73 -1.90
N SER A 5 -6.85 -17.71 -0.74
CA SER A 5 -7.49 -17.37 0.53
C SER A 5 -7.85 -15.89 0.63
N THR A 6 -9.09 -15.59 1.01
CA THR A 6 -9.54 -14.22 1.34
C THR A 6 -8.65 -13.57 2.41
N LEU A 7 -8.13 -14.36 3.36
CA LEU A 7 -7.24 -13.87 4.41
C LEU A 7 -5.89 -13.39 3.83
N TYR A 8 -5.41 -14.03 2.77
CA TYR A 8 -4.18 -13.64 2.09
C TYR A 8 -4.35 -12.28 1.38
N ALA A 9 -5.49 -12.06 0.73
CA ALA A 9 -5.84 -10.77 0.16
C ALA A 9 -6.00 -9.68 1.23
N LEU A 10 -6.71 -9.98 2.32
CA LEU A 10 -6.87 -9.06 3.45
C LEU A 10 -5.53 -8.67 4.07
N LEU A 11 -4.59 -9.62 4.20
CA LEU A 11 -3.23 -9.33 4.66
C LEU A 11 -2.51 -8.35 3.73
N HIS A 12 -2.67 -8.49 2.41
CA HIS A 12 -2.08 -7.55 1.46
C HIS A 12 -2.70 -6.14 1.56
N TYR A 13 -4.02 -6.04 1.78
CA TYR A 13 -4.66 -4.75 2.03
C TYR A 13 -4.22 -4.14 3.37
N ALA A 14 -4.02 -4.94 4.40
CA ALA A 14 -3.48 -4.49 5.68
C ALA A 14 -2.04 -3.96 5.51
N ILE A 15 -1.19 -4.67 4.78
CA ILE A 15 0.17 -4.22 4.45
C ILE A 15 0.14 -2.92 3.64
N LEU A 16 -0.75 -2.81 2.66
CA LEU A 16 -0.92 -1.59 1.87
C LEU A 16 -1.30 -0.39 2.76
N LEU A 17 -2.26 -0.56 3.66
CA LEU A 17 -2.65 0.49 4.61
C LEU A 17 -1.49 0.87 5.52
N VAL A 18 -0.80 -0.12 6.09
CA VAL A 18 0.39 0.12 6.93
C VAL A 18 1.46 0.87 6.15
N ALA A 19 1.70 0.53 4.88
CA ALA A 19 2.67 1.23 4.03
C ALA A 19 2.27 2.69 3.81
N ILE A 20 0.99 2.97 3.51
CA ILE A 20 0.49 4.34 3.34
C ILE A 20 0.70 5.14 4.63
N PHE A 21 0.24 4.62 5.77
CA PHE A 21 0.39 5.32 7.04
C PHE A 21 1.86 5.47 7.47
N ALA A 22 2.70 4.48 7.21
CA ALA A 22 4.12 4.56 7.52
C ALA A 22 4.82 5.66 6.70
N VAL A 23 4.48 5.81 5.42
CA VAL A 23 5.04 6.86 4.56
C VAL A 23 4.50 8.23 4.97
N LEU A 24 3.19 8.37 5.18
CA LEU A 24 2.60 9.65 5.59
C LEU A 24 3.07 10.08 6.98
N GLY A 25 3.06 9.18 7.96
CA GLY A 25 3.57 9.46 9.30
C GLY A 25 5.08 9.74 9.30
N GLY A 26 5.86 9.02 8.48
CA GLY A 26 7.27 9.34 8.27
C GLY A 26 7.49 10.73 7.68
N LEU A 27 6.59 11.18 6.79
CA LEU A 27 6.64 12.52 6.21
C LEU A 27 6.28 13.60 7.24
N GLU A 28 5.30 13.36 8.10
CA GLU A 28 4.94 14.26 9.22
C GLU A 28 6.09 14.42 10.23
N LEU A 29 6.96 13.41 10.40
CA LEU A 29 8.13 13.53 11.27
C LEU A 29 9.22 14.46 10.71
N VAL A 30 9.23 14.71 9.39
CA VAL A 30 10.26 15.53 8.73
C VAL A 30 9.71 16.86 8.19
N SER A 31 8.39 17.02 8.14
CA SER A 31 7.71 18.18 7.59
C SER A 31 6.60 18.62 8.55
N GLU A 32 6.67 19.88 9.01
CA GLU A 32 5.68 20.43 9.95
C GLU A 32 4.27 20.55 9.34
N ASP A 33 4.18 20.76 8.03
CA ASP A 33 2.92 20.88 7.29
C ASP A 33 2.98 20.00 6.03
N VAL A 34 2.30 18.85 6.07
CA VAL A 34 2.07 18.03 4.88
C VAL A 34 0.77 18.49 4.21
N PRO A 35 0.82 19.10 3.01
CA PRO A 35 -0.40 19.52 2.33
C PRO A 35 -1.29 18.32 2.03
N PHE A 36 -2.60 18.45 2.24
CA PHE A 36 -3.57 17.38 1.97
C PHE A 36 -3.39 16.75 0.58
N TRP A 37 -3.21 17.58 -0.45
CA TRP A 37 -3.04 17.11 -1.83
C TRP A 37 -1.76 16.29 -2.02
N LEU A 38 -0.69 16.60 -1.28
CA LEU A 38 0.54 15.80 -1.29
C LEU A 38 0.29 14.44 -0.65
N GLY A 39 -0.34 14.41 0.53
CA GLY A 39 -0.70 13.17 1.21
C GLY A 39 -1.60 12.27 0.38
N LEU A 40 -2.61 12.86 -0.28
CA LEU A 40 -3.48 12.14 -1.21
C LEU A 40 -2.70 11.58 -2.41
N SER A 41 -1.82 12.38 -3.01
CA SER A 41 -0.98 11.96 -4.15
C SER A 41 -0.08 10.77 -3.77
N ILE A 42 0.51 10.80 -2.56
CA ILE A 42 1.33 9.71 -2.03
C ILE A 42 0.50 8.45 -1.84
N ALA A 43 -0.68 8.57 -1.21
CA ALA A 43 -1.57 7.43 -0.98
C ALA A 43 -1.99 6.77 -2.31
N VAL A 44 -2.36 7.58 -3.32
CA VAL A 44 -2.70 7.09 -4.66
C VAL A 44 -1.49 6.43 -5.32
N ALA A 45 -0.31 7.05 -5.25
CA ALA A 45 0.92 6.49 -5.82
C ALA A 45 1.25 5.13 -5.20
N ILE A 46 1.17 4.99 -3.87
CA ILE A 46 1.39 3.72 -3.18
C ILE A 46 0.32 2.69 -3.60
N GLY A 47 -0.95 3.09 -3.67
CA GLY A 47 -2.05 2.24 -4.12
C GLY A 47 -1.88 1.68 -5.53
N ILE A 48 -1.18 2.39 -6.42
CA ILE A 48 -0.87 1.94 -7.79
C ILE A 48 0.43 1.12 -7.81
N LEU A 49 1.46 1.58 -7.12
CA LEU A 49 2.78 0.96 -7.13
C LEU A 49 2.79 -0.39 -6.41
N TYR A 50 2.12 -0.49 -5.27
CA TYR A 50 2.15 -1.70 -4.44
C TYR A 50 1.60 -2.93 -5.18
N PRO A 51 0.41 -2.92 -5.81
CA PRO A 51 -0.06 -4.06 -6.60
C PRO A 51 0.88 -4.39 -7.77
N SER A 52 1.45 -3.36 -8.41
CA SER A 52 2.39 -3.55 -9.53
C SER A 52 3.67 -4.26 -9.09
N ILE A 53 4.24 -3.85 -7.95
CA ILE A 53 5.42 -4.47 -7.34
C ILE A 53 5.11 -5.91 -6.91
N VAL A 54 4.00 -6.11 -6.20
CA VAL A 54 3.58 -7.42 -5.68
C VAL A 54 3.31 -8.43 -6.81
N ARG A 55 2.69 -7.99 -7.92
CA ARG A 55 2.52 -8.79 -9.14
C ARG A 55 3.87 -9.13 -9.77
N GLY A 56 4.77 -8.16 -9.90
CA GLY A 56 6.13 -8.38 -10.43
C GLY A 56 6.96 -9.35 -9.59
N MET A 57 6.71 -9.42 -8.28
CA MET A 57 7.33 -10.38 -7.37
C MET A 57 6.67 -11.76 -7.38
N GLY A 58 5.56 -11.94 -8.12
CA GLY A 58 4.84 -13.20 -8.20
C GLY A 58 4.23 -13.63 -6.88
N VAL A 59 3.91 -12.69 -5.97
CA VAL A 59 3.26 -12.93 -4.67
C VAL A 59 1.89 -12.26 -4.58
N ALA A 60 1.32 -11.86 -5.71
CA ALA A 60 -0.02 -11.27 -5.75
C ALA A 60 -1.10 -12.27 -5.29
N PRO A 61 -2.10 -11.80 -4.52
CA PRO A 61 -3.34 -12.52 -4.33
C PRO A 61 -4.05 -12.77 -5.66
N GLU A 62 -4.66 -13.94 -5.83
CA GLU A 62 -5.38 -14.29 -7.07
C GLU A 62 -6.58 -13.38 -7.33
N GLN A 63 -7.15 -12.78 -6.28
CA GLN A 63 -8.28 -11.84 -6.38
C GLN A 63 -7.88 -10.49 -7.01
N TRP A 64 -6.59 -10.28 -7.31
CA TRP A 64 -6.08 -9.12 -8.02
C TRP A 64 -5.79 -9.37 -9.50
N GLU A 65 -5.96 -10.61 -9.98
CA GLU A 65 -6.01 -10.93 -11.41
C GLU A 65 -7.27 -10.34 -12.05
#